data_AF-A0A7W7CLH1-F1
#
_entry.id   AF-A0A7W7CLH1-F1
#
_cell.length_a   1.000
_cell.length_b   1.000
_cell.length_c   1.000
_cell.angle_alpha   90.00
_cell.angle_beta   90.00
_cell.angle_gamma   90.00
#
_symmetry.space_group_name_H-M   'P 1'
#
loop_
_entity.id
_entity.type
_entity.pdbx_description
1 polymer ?
#
loop_
_entity_poly.entity_id
_entity_poly.type
_entity_poly.pdbx_seq_one_letter_code
_entity_poly.pdbx_strand_id
1 'polypeptide(L)'
;MLPDLSEFTPHRTVFDAPFEGEPVPGLRADYFRRAEGDRIATVGRYSIGGRDLLMAWGYVDEEHCRHNAVRDPGGGWHEPADGCPDVELVRDGQAVVGLAVRAPSGTWIRP
;
A
#
# COMPACT_ATOMS: atom_id res chain seq x y z
N MET A 1 -2.98 -1.70 14.83
CA MET A 1 -1.53 -1.98 14.98
C MET A 1 -0.96 -2.28 13.61
N LEU A 2 0.27 -1.82 13.34
CA LEU A 2 0.98 -2.11 12.08
C LEU A 2 1.36 -3.60 12.01
N PRO A 3 1.20 -4.29 10.87
CA PRO A 3 1.61 -5.68 10.75
C PRO A 3 3.13 -5.85 10.83
N ASP A 4 3.60 -6.83 11.60
CA ASP A 4 4.98 -7.30 11.55
C ASP A 4 5.14 -8.26 10.36
N LEU A 5 5.82 -7.81 9.30
CA LEU A 5 6.00 -8.59 8.09
C LEU A 5 6.88 -9.85 8.29
N SER A 6 7.64 -9.94 9.39
CA SER A 6 8.42 -11.14 9.70
C SER A 6 7.55 -12.35 10.06
N GLU A 7 6.29 -12.10 10.46
CA GLU A 7 5.29 -13.13 10.72
C GLU A 7 4.60 -13.63 9.44
N PHE A 8 4.89 -13.01 8.28
CA PHE A 8 4.27 -13.34 7.00
C PHE A 8 5.27 -13.96 6.03
N THR A 9 4.75 -14.76 5.10
CA THR A 9 5.52 -15.30 3.98
C THR A 9 5.33 -14.40 2.74
N PRO A 10 6.40 -14.02 2.02
CA PRO A 10 6.28 -13.35 0.73
C PRO A 10 5.46 -14.19 -0.24
N HIS A 11 4.48 -13.58 -0.89
CA HIS A 11 3.56 -14.28 -1.79
C HIS A 11 3.78 -13.88 -3.26
N ARG A 12 3.82 -12.58 -3.56
CA ARG A 12 4.06 -12.07 -4.91
C ARG A 12 4.61 -10.65 -4.87
N THR A 13 5.37 -10.28 -5.89
CA THR A 13 5.79 -8.90 -6.15
C THR A 13 5.30 -8.48 -7.52
N VAL A 14 4.76 -7.27 -7.63
CA VAL A 14 4.32 -6.66 -8.88
C VAL A 14 5.10 -5.35 -9.06
N PHE A 15 5.80 -5.24 -10.19
CA PHE A 15 6.46 -4.01 -10.62
C PHE A 15 5.52 -3.20 -11.51
N ASP A 16 5.69 -1.88 -11.50
CA ASP A 16 4.79 -0.92 -12.15
C ASP A 16 3.32 -1.23 -11.86
N ALA A 17 3.04 -1.49 -10.57
CA ALA A 17 1.75 -1.98 -10.11
C ALA A 17 0.63 -1.03 -10.59
N PRO A 18 -0.44 -1.56 -11.17
CA PRO A 18 -1.49 -0.73 -11.73
C PRO A 18 -2.37 -0.15 -10.63
N PHE A 19 -2.89 1.06 -10.86
CA PHE A 19 -3.97 1.66 -10.10
C PHE A 19 -5.07 2.11 -11.05
N GLU A 20 -6.31 1.71 -10.80
CA GLU A 20 -7.46 1.94 -11.70
C GLU A 20 -7.22 1.49 -13.16
N GLY A 21 -6.43 0.43 -13.34
CA GLY A 21 -6.09 -0.12 -14.65
C GLY A 21 -4.90 0.56 -15.34
N GLU A 22 -4.35 1.63 -14.77
CA GLU A 22 -3.21 2.37 -15.30
C GLU A 22 -1.91 1.93 -14.60
N PRO A 23 -0.87 1.51 -15.32
CA PRO A 23 0.42 1.19 -14.70
C PRO A 23 1.03 2.46 -14.08
N VAL A 24 1.55 2.36 -12.86
CA VAL A 24 2.24 3.45 -12.18
C VAL A 24 3.76 3.19 -12.24
N PRO A 25 4.52 3.93 -13.08
CA PRO A 25 5.95 3.68 -13.23
C PRO A 25 6.71 3.76 -11.90
N GLY A 26 7.51 2.74 -11.61
CA GLY A 26 8.32 2.63 -10.40
C GLY A 26 7.54 2.19 -9.15
N LEU A 27 6.22 2.03 -9.22
CA LEU A 27 5.43 1.51 -8.10
C LEU A 27 5.65 0.01 -7.97
N ARG A 28 6.27 -0.39 -6.87
CA ARG A 28 6.45 -1.79 -6.48
C ARG A 28 5.44 -2.14 -5.41
N ALA A 29 4.65 -3.18 -5.65
CA ALA A 29 3.73 -3.78 -4.68
C ALA A 29 4.21 -5.16 -4.26
N ASP A 30 4.63 -5.31 -3.01
CA ASP A 30 4.97 -6.59 -2.40
C ASP A 30 3.79 -7.10 -1.56
N TYR A 31 3.35 -8.33 -1.81
CA TYR A 31 2.24 -8.95 -1.11
C TYR A 31 2.74 -10.11 -0.26
N PHE A 32 2.26 -10.15 0.97
CA PHE A 32 2.62 -11.13 1.99
C PHE A 32 1.37 -11.83 2.52
N ARG A 33 1.50 -13.09 2.93
CA ARG A 33 0.39 -13.89 3.47
C ARG A 33 0.79 -14.65 4.72
N ARG A 34 -0.20 -14.87 5.59
CA ARG A 34 -0.08 -15.71 6.80
C ARG A 34 -1.41 -16.41 7.05
N ALA A 35 -1.37 -17.69 7.41
CA ALA A 35 -2.57 -18.40 7.87
C ALA A 35 -3.00 -17.88 9.25
N GLU A 36 -4.29 -17.68 9.46
CA GLU A 36 -4.87 -17.19 10.72
C GLU A 36 -6.20 -17.91 10.97
N GLY A 37 -6.13 -19.03 11.69
CA GLY A 37 -7.26 -19.96 11.82
C GLY A 37 -7.70 -20.47 10.45
N ASP A 38 -8.98 -20.28 10.14
CA ASP A 38 -9.57 -20.67 8.85
C ASP A 38 -9.43 -19.60 7.75
N ARG A 39 -8.74 -18.48 8.04
CA ARG A 39 -8.56 -17.36 7.10
C ARG A 39 -7.10 -17.17 6.73
N ILE A 40 -6.87 -16.38 5.68
CA ILE A 40 -5.53 -15.99 5.24
C ILE A 40 -5.42 -14.48 5.39
N ALA A 41 -4.63 -14.03 6.36
CA ALA A 41 -4.25 -12.64 6.49
C ALA A 41 -3.31 -12.25 5.34
N THR A 42 -3.50 -11.06 4.78
CA THR A 42 -2.70 -10.54 3.66
C THR A 42 -2.29 -9.10 3.92
N VAL A 43 -1.06 -8.76 3.53
CA VAL A 43 -0.52 -7.40 3.59
C VAL A 43 0.06 -7.03 2.23
N GLY A 44 -0.33 -5.87 1.69
CA GLY A 44 0.32 -5.24 0.55
C GLY A 44 1.17 -4.07 1.02
N ARG A 45 2.47 -4.09 0.69
CA ARG A 45 3.42 -3.00 0.91
C ARG A 45 3.75 -2.35 -0.43
N TYR A 46 3.55 -1.05 -0.52
CA TYR A 46 3.76 -0.28 -1.75
C TYR A 46 4.93 0.68 -1.58
N SER A 47 5.81 0.72 -2.57
CA SER A 47 7.01 1.55 -2.56
C SER A 47 7.29 2.15 -3.93
N ILE A 48 7.91 3.33 -3.97
CA ILE A 48 8.38 3.98 -5.19
C ILE A 48 9.78 4.56 -4.95
N GLY A 49 10.69 4.40 -5.91
CA GLY A 49 12.08 4.87 -5.74
C GLY A 49 12.79 4.29 -4.51
N GLY A 50 12.42 3.07 -4.09
CA GLY A 50 12.96 2.42 -2.88
C GLY A 50 12.41 2.95 -1.55
N ARG A 51 11.44 3.86 -1.55
CA ARG A 51 10.78 4.40 -0.36
C ARG A 51 9.38 3.83 -0.23
N ASP A 52 9.04 3.38 0.98
CA ASP A 52 7.67 2.94 1.26
C ASP A 52 6.70 4.12 1.19
N LEU A 53 5.52 3.88 0.63
CA LEU A 53 4.42 4.83 0.56
C LEU A 53 3.30 4.45 1.52
N LEU A 54 2.84 3.20 1.44
CA LEU A 54 1.74 2.71 2.26
C LEU A 54 1.82 1.20 2.49
N MET A 55 1.16 0.74 3.53
CA MET A 55 0.74 -0.65 3.71
C MET A 55 -0.78 -0.71 3.82
N ALA A 56 -1.37 -1.76 3.25
CA ALA A 56 -2.79 -2.07 3.42
C ALA A 56 -2.95 -3.56 3.70
N TRP A 57 -3.82 -3.92 4.64
CA TRP A 57 -3.99 -5.30 5.07
C TRP A 57 -5.42 -5.63 5.45
N GLY A 58 -5.68 -6.94 5.53
CA GLY A 58 -6.98 -7.54 5.78
C GLY A 58 -6.86 -9.04 5.54
N TYR A 59 -7.92 -9.63 4.99
CA TYR A 59 -7.92 -11.05 4.64
C TYR A 59 -8.15 -11.26 3.14
N VAL A 60 -7.66 -12.38 2.61
CA VAL A 60 -7.75 -12.70 1.16
C VAL A 60 -9.19 -12.86 0.67
N ASP A 61 -10.12 -13.19 1.57
CA ASP A 61 -11.55 -13.37 1.30
C ASP A 61 -12.35 -12.05 1.38
N GLU A 62 -11.69 -10.91 1.63
CA GLU A 62 -12.32 -9.59 1.68
C GLU A 62 -12.12 -8.83 0.36
N GLU A 63 -13.18 -8.15 -0.11
CA GLU A 63 -13.12 -7.31 -1.32
C GLU A 63 -12.26 -6.05 -1.10
N HIS A 64 -12.22 -5.55 0.12
CA HIS A 64 -11.55 -4.31 0.49
C HIS A 64 -10.55 -4.53 1.62
N CYS A 65 -9.52 -3.68 1.64
CA CYS A 65 -8.58 -3.66 2.74
C CYS A 65 -9.32 -3.28 4.03
N ARG A 66 -9.02 -3.99 5.10
CA ARG A 66 -9.60 -3.73 6.42
C ARG A 66 -8.93 -2.55 7.11
N HIS A 67 -7.62 -2.42 6.90
CA HIS A 67 -6.82 -1.36 7.48
C HIS A 67 -5.71 -0.91 6.53
N ASN A 68 -5.20 0.28 6.75
CA ASN A 68 -4.04 0.83 6.06
C ASN A 68 -3.16 1.67 7.00
N ALA A 69 -1.92 1.92 6.59
CA ALA A 69 -1.01 2.86 7.21
C ALA A 69 -0.17 3.53 6.12
N VAL A 70 0.04 4.84 6.25
CA VAL A 70 0.80 5.64 5.28
C VAL A 70 2.17 5.98 5.87
N ARG A 71 3.20 5.95 5.04
CA ARG A 71 4.56 6.29 5.43
C ARG A 71 4.74 7.80 5.45
N ASP A 72 5.20 8.36 6.58
CA ASP A 72 5.51 9.78 6.65
C ASP A 72 6.80 10.08 5.85
N PRO A 73 6.86 11.18 5.08
CA PRO A 73 8.06 11.54 4.30
C PRO A 73 9.31 11.77 5.13
N GLY A 74 9.16 12.28 6.36
CA GLY A 74 10.21 12.46 7.37
C GLY A 74 10.60 11.17 8.09
N GLY A 75 9.87 10.07 7.86
CA GLY A 75 10.16 8.74 8.38
C GLY A 75 9.11 8.24 9.39
N GLY A 76 9.13 6.93 9.64
CA GLY A 76 8.09 6.28 10.44
C GLY A 76 6.77 6.08 9.68
N TRP A 77 5.82 5.44 10.35
CA TRP A 77 4.47 5.17 9.85
C TRP A 77 3.49 6.03 10.63
N HIS A 78 2.50 6.59 9.94
CA HIS A 78 1.31 7.12 10.62
C HIS A 78 0.55 5.99 11.33
N GLU A 79 -0.27 6.37 12.31
CA GLU A 79 -1.19 5.44 12.97
C GLU A 79 -2.07 4.73 11.91
N PRO A 80 -2.29 3.42 12.07
CA PRO A 80 -3.22 2.67 11.23
C PRO A 80 -4.62 3.30 11.19
N ALA A 81 -5.20 3.35 9.99
CA ALA A 81 -6.58 3.75 9.76
C ALA A 81 -7.40 2.55 9.25
N ASP A 82 -8.71 2.62 9.45
CA ASP A 82 -9.66 1.63 8.93
C ASP A 82 -9.94 1.86 7.44
N GLY A 83 -10.17 0.76 6.71
CA GLY A 83 -10.50 0.76 5.29
C GLY A 83 -9.30 0.83 4.34
N CYS A 84 -9.61 1.00 3.05
CA CYS A 84 -8.63 1.24 2.00
C CYS A 84 -7.98 2.63 2.14
N PRO A 85 -6.72 2.80 1.72
CA PRO A 85 -6.10 4.12 1.65
C PRO A 85 -6.76 4.97 0.57
N ASP A 86 -6.86 6.27 0.81
CA ASP A 86 -7.18 7.26 -0.24
C ASP A 86 -5.92 7.48 -1.08
N VAL A 87 -6.00 7.23 -2.39
CA VAL A 87 -4.88 7.35 -3.31
C VAL A 87 -5.30 8.05 -4.61
N GLU A 88 -4.37 8.78 -5.22
CA GLU A 88 -4.58 9.49 -6.49
C GLU A 88 -3.39 9.28 -7.43
N LEU A 89 -3.64 9.18 -8.74
CA LEU A 89 -2.58 9.20 -9.74
C LEU A 89 -1.95 10.60 -9.81
N VAL A 90 -0.62 10.65 -9.76
CA VAL A 90 0.13 11.85 -10.12
C VAL A 90 0.40 11.82 -11.61
N ARG A 91 0.06 12.90 -12.32
CA ARG A 91 0.21 13.00 -13.77
C ARG A 91 1.03 14.22 -14.17
N ASP A 92 1.83 14.07 -15.23
CA ASP A 92 2.45 15.16 -15.98
C ASP A 92 1.89 15.13 -17.41
N GLY A 93 1.00 16.09 -17.72
CA GLY A 93 0.14 16.01 -18.90
C GLY A 93 -0.73 14.75 -18.88
N GLN A 94 -0.55 13.88 -19.88
CA GLN A 94 -1.26 12.61 -19.96
C GLN A 94 -0.50 11.44 -19.30
N ALA A 95 0.78 11.62 -18.99
CA ALA A 95 1.62 10.56 -18.46
C ALA A 95 1.39 10.37 -16.95
N VAL A 96 1.24 9.11 -16.51
CA VAL A 96 1.28 8.76 -15.09
C VAL A 96 2.73 8.77 -14.63
N VAL A 97 3.02 9.54 -13.58
CA VAL A 97 4.38 9.71 -13.03
C VAL A 97 4.50 9.24 -11.58
N GLY A 98 3.40 8.83 -10.94
CA GLY A 98 3.44 8.30 -9.59
C GLY A 98 2.08 8.17 -8.93
N LEU A 99 2.10 7.97 -7.62
CA LEU A 99 0.92 7.80 -6.77
C LEU A 99 1.02 8.73 -5.56
N ALA A 100 -0.02 9.53 -5.32
CA ALA A 100 -0.19 10.28 -4.09
C ALA A 100 -1.06 9.48 -3.12
N VAL A 101 -0.75 9.54 -1.83
CA VAL A 101 -1.47 8.83 -0.77
C VAL A 101 -1.87 9.83 0.30
N ARG A 102 -3.12 9.78 0.76
CA ARG A 102 -3.60 10.69 1.81
C ARG A 102 -3.28 10.11 3.19
N ALA A 103 -2.49 10.84 3.98
CA ALA A 103 -2.27 10.52 5.38
C ALA A 103 -3.55 10.70 6.22
N PRO A 104 -3.64 10.07 7.41
CA PRO A 104 -4.77 10.26 8.32
C PRO A 104 -5.02 11.72 8.74
N SER A 105 -3.99 12.58 8.68
CA SER A 105 -4.12 14.03 8.90
C SER A 105 -4.92 14.76 7.79
N GLY A 106 -5.21 14.07 6.68
CA GLY A 106 -5.79 14.64 5.47
C GLY A 106 -4.75 15.19 4.49
N THR A 107 -3.46 15.18 4.84
CA THR A 107 -2.35 15.65 4.01
C THR A 107 -2.05 14.65 2.89
N TRP A 108 -1.87 15.13 1.67
CA TRP A 108 -1.42 14.30 0.54
C TRP A 108 0.09 14.17 0.52
N ILE A 109 0.57 12.94 0.63
CA ILE A 109 1.98 12.57 0.48
C ILE A 109 2.21 12.19 -0.97
N ARG A 110 3.21 12.82 -1.59
CA ARG A 110 3.54 12.65 -3.00
C ARG A 110 4.96 12.06 -3.12
N PRO A 111 5.26 11.31 -4.20
CA PRO A 111 6.58 10.75 -4.47
C PRO A 111 7.68 11.80 -4.54
#